data_AF-A0A443IFF7-F1
#
_entry.id   AF-A0A443IFF7-F1
#
_cell.length_a   1.000
_cell.length_b   1.000
_cell.length_c   1.000
_cell.angle_alpha   90.00
_cell.angle_beta   90.00
_cell.angle_gamma   90.00
#
_symmetry.space_group_name_H-M   'P 1'
#
loop_
_entity.id
_entity.type
_entity.pdbx_description
1 polymer ?
#
loop_
_entity_poly.entity_id
_entity_poly.type
_entity_poly.pdbx_seq_one_letter_code
_entity_poly.pdbx_strand_id
1 'polypeptide(L)'
;MKYFAFVVAVLCIVAGTPVYSFAADPCEVVLCMYGKATGNSGGRECHSAERAFFNIVKKNKHGFLPNHTLNARKAFLGECTSADPEAVSKILSRFGRVRE
;
A
#
# COMPACT_ATOMS: atom_id res chain seq x y z
N MET A 1 -45.62 -11.25 -37.49
CA MET A 1 -45.82 -11.51 -36.05
C MET A 1 -44.45 -11.79 -35.46
N LYS A 2 -43.84 -10.83 -34.75
CA LYS A 2 -44.01 -10.57 -33.30
C LYS A 2 -43.05 -11.45 -32.47
N TYR A 3 -42.05 -10.74 -31.92
CA TYR A 3 -41.32 -11.03 -30.68
C TYR A 3 -40.07 -11.91 -30.76
N PHE A 4 -38.98 -11.64 -30.06
CA PHE A 4 -38.40 -10.44 -29.42
C PHE A 4 -37.08 -10.95 -28.83
N ALA A 5 -36.10 -10.07 -28.72
CA ALA A 5 -35.03 -10.12 -27.74
C ALA A 5 -34.00 -11.26 -27.83
N PHE A 6 -32.94 -10.97 -28.58
CA PHE A 6 -31.58 -11.25 -28.14
C PHE A 6 -31.41 -10.79 -26.69
N VAL A 7 -31.18 -11.72 -25.76
CA VAL A 7 -30.66 -11.40 -24.42
C VAL A 7 -29.34 -12.14 -24.26
N VAL A 8 -28.29 -11.56 -24.84
CA VAL A 8 -26.92 -11.78 -24.37
C VAL A 8 -26.68 -10.71 -23.31
N ALA A 9 -26.97 -11.06 -22.06
CA ALA A 9 -26.60 -10.25 -20.91
C ALA A 9 -25.93 -11.16 -19.88
N VAL A 10 -24.78 -11.71 -20.25
CA VAL A 10 -23.79 -12.15 -19.25
C VAL A 10 -23.03 -10.87 -18.86
N LEU A 11 -23.59 -10.17 -17.89
CA LEU A 11 -22.95 -9.04 -17.23
C LEU A 11 -21.81 -9.64 -16.38
N CYS A 12 -20.59 -9.66 -16.91
CA CYS A 12 -19.41 -9.97 -16.11
C CYS A 12 -19.37 -9.00 -14.93
N ILE A 13 -19.51 -9.54 -13.73
CA ILE A 13 -19.19 -8.85 -12.48
C ILE A 13 -17.67 -8.63 -12.51
N VAL A 14 -17.25 -7.54 -13.15
CA VAL A 14 -15.92 -7.01 -12.91
C VAL A 14 -16.07 -6.26 -11.60
N ALA A 15 -15.68 -6.92 -10.51
CA ALA A 15 -15.43 -6.26 -9.24
C ALA A 15 -14.62 -5.00 -9.56
N GLY A 16 -15.17 -3.83 -9.23
CA GLY A 16 -14.58 -2.55 -9.58
C GLY A 16 -13.13 -2.55 -9.12
N THR A 17 -12.20 -2.41 -10.06
CA THR A 17 -10.87 -1.93 -9.69
C THR A 17 -11.09 -0.52 -9.16
N PRO A 18 -10.83 -0.23 -7.87
CA PRO A 18 -10.86 1.15 -7.43
C PRO A 18 -9.88 1.91 -8.31
N VAL A 19 -10.37 2.94 -8.98
CA VAL A 19 -9.54 3.94 -9.64
C VAL A 19 -8.65 4.54 -8.56
N TYR A 20 -7.40 4.09 -8.52
CA TYR A 20 -6.36 4.49 -7.59
C TYR A 20 -6.17 6.01 -7.65
N SER A 21 -6.91 6.68 -6.78
CA SER A 21 -6.94 8.13 -6.68
C SER A 21 -5.82 8.55 -5.74
N PHE A 22 -4.67 8.95 -6.31
CA PHE A 22 -3.55 9.75 -5.74
C PHE A 22 -3.41 9.87 -4.20
N ALA A 23 -3.58 8.77 -3.49
CA ALA A 23 -3.23 8.53 -2.11
C ALA A 23 -2.85 7.06 -2.08
N ALA A 24 -1.63 6.74 -1.62
CA ALA A 24 -1.22 5.35 -1.55
C ALA A 24 -2.12 4.62 -0.55
N ASP A 25 -2.77 3.54 -0.99
CA ASP A 25 -3.61 2.75 -0.12
C ASP A 25 -2.76 2.14 1.01
N PRO A 26 -3.05 2.42 2.29
CA PRO A 26 -2.20 1.97 3.38
C PRO A 26 -2.16 0.44 3.49
N CYS A 27 -3.23 -0.26 3.12
CA CYS A 27 -3.27 -1.72 3.16
C CYS A 27 -2.44 -2.37 2.06
N GLU A 28 -2.47 -1.82 0.84
CA GLU A 28 -1.61 -2.23 -0.25
C GLU A 28 -0.14 -1.97 0.09
N VAL A 29 0.17 -0.83 0.71
CA VAL A 29 1.53 -0.55 1.19
C VAL A 29 1.96 -1.54 2.26
N VAL A 30 1.11 -1.90 3.22
CA VAL A 30 1.42 -2.96 4.20
C VAL A 30 1.75 -4.26 3.47
N LEU A 31 0.90 -4.70 2.54
CA LEU A 31 1.09 -5.95 1.81
C LEU A 31 2.42 -5.97 1.04
N CYS A 32 2.69 -4.92 0.27
CA CYS A 32 3.89 -4.80 -0.54
C CYS A 32 5.17 -4.69 0.31
N MET A 33 5.14 -3.86 1.35
CA MET A 33 6.29 -3.69 2.24
C MET A 33 6.56 -4.94 3.08
N TYR A 34 5.53 -5.71 3.43
CA TYR A 34 5.70 -7.01 4.09
C TYR A 34 6.37 -8.03 3.17
N GLY A 35 5.94 -8.10 1.91
CA GLY A 35 6.62 -8.85 0.86
C GLY A 35 8.10 -8.48 0.76
N LYS A 36 8.40 -7.18 0.62
CA LYS A 36 9.79 -6.69 0.62
C LYS A 36 10.55 -7.08 1.90
N ALA A 37 9.93 -6.95 3.07
CA ALA A 37 10.54 -7.29 4.37
C ALA A 37 10.85 -8.78 4.54
N THR A 38 10.17 -9.65 3.79
CA THR A 38 10.34 -11.10 3.78
C THR A 38 11.20 -11.61 2.63
N GLY A 39 11.69 -10.72 1.76
CA GLY A 39 12.49 -11.08 0.59
C GLY A 39 11.66 -11.47 -0.63
N ASN A 40 10.34 -11.30 -0.58
CA ASN A 40 9.41 -11.59 -1.66
C ASN A 40 8.90 -10.26 -2.27
N SER A 41 9.68 -9.66 -3.17
CA SER A 41 9.27 -8.37 -3.79
C SER A 41 8.05 -8.59 -4.67
N GLY A 42 6.98 -7.81 -4.48
CA GLY A 42 5.76 -7.88 -5.30
C GLY A 42 5.93 -7.34 -6.73
N GLY A 43 7.15 -7.35 -7.27
CA GLY A 43 7.47 -6.90 -8.61
C GLY A 43 7.13 -5.44 -8.88
N ARG A 44 6.81 -5.14 -10.14
CA ARG A 44 6.48 -3.78 -10.61
C ARG A 44 5.20 -3.22 -10.00
N GLU A 45 4.26 -4.09 -9.64
CA GLU A 45 2.98 -3.71 -9.02
C GLU A 45 3.22 -3.03 -7.67
N CYS A 46 4.14 -3.56 -6.86
CA CYS A 46 4.46 -2.99 -5.56
C CYS A 46 5.36 -1.75 -5.61
N HIS A 47 5.97 -1.42 -6.75
CA HIS A 47 6.94 -0.33 -6.84
C HIS A 47 6.34 1.03 -6.40
N SER A 48 5.08 1.30 -6.77
CA SER A 48 4.39 2.53 -6.37
C SER A 48 4.14 2.57 -4.86
N ALA A 49 3.66 1.47 -4.29
CA ALA A 49 3.36 1.33 -2.87
C ALA A 49 4.63 1.42 -2.01
N GLU A 50 5.70 0.74 -2.42
CA GLU A 50 7.02 0.82 -1.77
C GLU A 50 7.55 2.27 -1.81
N ARG A 51 7.47 2.93 -2.96
CA ARG A 51 7.87 4.33 -3.09
C ARG A 51 7.04 5.25 -2.20
N ALA A 52 5.74 5.02 -2.08
CA ALA A 52 4.88 5.78 -1.20
C ALA A 52 5.32 5.66 0.26
N PHE A 53 5.61 4.44 0.74
CA PHE A 53 6.16 4.23 2.07
C PHE A 53 7.47 4.98 2.30
N PHE A 54 8.40 4.88 1.35
CA PHE A 54 9.71 5.51 1.49
C PHE A 54 9.66 7.03 1.38
N ASN A 55 8.68 7.59 0.66
CA ASN A 55 8.44 9.03 0.60
C ASN A 55 7.90 9.64 1.91
N ILE A 56 7.37 8.82 2.84
CA ILE A 56 7.03 9.27 4.19
C ILE A 56 8.34 9.53 4.93
N VAL A 57 8.80 10.77 4.88
CA VAL A 57 10.07 11.22 5.47
C VAL A 57 9.84 12.47 6.29
N LYS A 58 10.30 12.47 7.53
CA LYS A 58 10.37 13.67 8.37
C LYS A 58 11.81 14.19 8.39
N LYS A 59 11.95 15.50 8.16
CA LYS A 59 13.23 16.21 8.13
C LYS A 59 13.09 17.58 8.76
N ASN A 60 14.19 18.11 9.29
CA ASN A 60 14.31 19.50 9.77
C ASN A 60 15.57 20.15 9.17
N LYS A 61 15.95 21.34 9.67
CA LYS A 61 17.17 22.05 9.24
C LYS A 61 18.47 21.26 9.45
N HIS A 62 18.46 20.27 10.34
CA HIS A 62 19.59 19.40 10.65
C HIS A 62 19.56 18.07 9.88
N GLY A 63 18.57 17.86 9.01
CA GLY A 63 18.49 16.70 8.14
C GLY A 63 17.38 15.71 8.51
N PHE A 64 17.64 14.44 8.20
CA PHE A 64 16.68 13.34 8.36
C PHE A 64 16.42 13.04 9.84
N LEU A 65 15.15 12.80 10.18
CA LEU A 65 14.72 12.48 11.54
C LEU A 65 14.21 11.02 11.58
N PRO A 66 15.06 10.03 11.95
CA PRO A 66 14.69 8.62 11.88
C PRO A 66 13.48 8.26 12.76
N ASN A 67 13.45 8.75 14.00
CA ASN A 67 12.35 8.44 14.93
C ASN A 67 11.04 9.11 14.53
N HIS A 68 11.09 10.34 14.02
CA HIS A 68 9.89 11.03 13.52
C HIS A 68 9.36 10.37 12.24
N THR A 69 10.27 9.91 11.37
CA THR A 69 9.92 9.15 10.16
C THR A 69 9.28 7.82 10.53
N LEU A 70 9.84 7.08 11.49
CA LEU A 70 9.25 5.85 11.98
C LEU A 70 7.85 6.07 12.54
N ASN A 71 7.63 7.12 13.35
CA ASN A 71 6.31 7.43 13.89
C ASN A 71 5.31 7.78 12.78
N ALA A 72 5.73 8.55 11.76
CA ALA A 72 4.89 8.88 10.63
C ALA A 72 4.53 7.66 9.77
N ARG A 73 5.50 6.77 9.51
CA ARG A 73 5.28 5.50 8.81
C ARG A 73 4.38 4.57 9.61
N LYS A 74 4.55 4.49 10.93
CA LYS A 74 3.67 3.71 11.81
C LYS A 74 2.24 4.23 11.77
N ALA A 75 2.04 5.54 11.84
CA ALA A 75 0.72 6.15 11.75
C ALA A 75 0.04 5.81 10.41
N PHE A 76 0.76 5.98 9.29
CA PHE A 76 0.27 5.64 7.96
C PHE A 76 -0.12 4.15 7.82
N LEU A 77 0.75 3.22 8.22
CA LEU A 77 0.41 1.79 8.16
C LEU A 77 -0.77 1.43 9.09
N GLY A 78 -0.93 2.17 10.18
CA GLY A 78 -2.05 2.01 11.11
C GLY A 78 -3.40 2.47 10.57
N GLU A 79 -3.43 3.20 9.45
CA GLU A 79 -4.68 3.52 8.74
C GLU A 79 -5.28 2.26 8.08
N CYS A 80 -4.46 1.23 7.84
CA CYS A 80 -4.96 -0.09 7.45
C CYS A 80 -5.44 -0.88 8.67
N THR A 81 -6.74 -0.83 8.95
CA THR A 81 -7.34 -1.52 10.10
C THR A 81 -7.34 -3.04 9.99
N SER A 82 -7.21 -3.59 8.77
CA SER A 82 -7.11 -5.02 8.50
C SER A 82 -5.66 -5.55 8.53
N ALA A 83 -4.66 -4.67 8.71
CA ALA A 83 -3.26 -5.07 8.73
C ALA A 83 -2.95 -5.92 9.96
N ASP A 84 -2.22 -7.01 9.73
CA ASP A 84 -1.66 -7.79 10.82
C ASP A 84 -0.60 -6.97 11.58
N PRO A 85 -0.70 -6.83 12.91
CA PRO A 85 0.21 -6.00 13.68
C PRO A 85 1.65 -6.53 13.69
N GLU A 86 1.87 -7.83 13.54
CA GLU A 86 3.21 -8.40 13.40
C GLU A 86 3.83 -8.05 12.05
N ALA A 87 3.04 -8.09 10.98
CA ALA A 87 3.47 -7.62 9.66
C ALA A 87 3.90 -6.14 9.70
N VAL A 88 3.09 -5.27 10.31
CA VAL A 88 3.43 -3.85 10.51
C VAL A 88 4.70 -3.70 11.34
N SER A 89 4.83 -4.44 12.44
CA SER A 89 6.02 -4.42 13.29
C SER A 89 7.28 -4.82 12.52
N LYS A 90 7.20 -5.87 11.71
CA LYS A 90 8.31 -6.37 10.88
C LYS A 90 8.75 -5.35 9.83
N ILE A 91 7.79 -4.69 9.17
CA ILE A 91 8.07 -3.60 8.21
C ILE A 91 8.80 -2.47 8.92
N LEU A 92 8.28 -1.99 10.05
CA LEU A 92 8.87 -0.87 10.79
C LEU A 92 10.24 -1.20 11.39
N SER A 93 10.45 -2.44 11.81
CA SER A 93 11.73 -2.93 12.32
C SER A 93 12.83 -2.83 11.26
N ARG A 94 12.53 -3.23 10.01
CA ARG A 94 13.49 -3.19 8.90
C ARG A 94 13.62 -1.82 8.27
N PHE A 95 12.50 -1.17 7.98
CA PHE A 95 12.46 0.00 7.10
C PHE A 95 11.96 1.26 7.80
N GLY A 96 11.47 1.20 9.03
CA GLY A 96 10.82 2.36 9.68
C GLY A 96 11.77 3.54 9.90
N ARG A 97 13.07 3.29 10.06
CA ARG A 97 14.10 4.32 10.31
C ARG A 97 15.06 4.55 9.15
N VAL A 98 14.92 3.79 8.07
CA VAL A 98 15.87 3.83 6.96
C VAL A 98 15.39 4.80 5.89
N ARG A 99 16.35 5.48 5.27
CA ARG A 99 16.12 6.29 4.08
C ARG A 99 16.70 5.52 2.90
N GLU A 100 15.80 4.92 2.12
CA GLU A 100 16.10 4.30 0.83
C GLU A 100 15.93 5.32 -0.30
#